data_AF-A0A2G6DVG6-F1
#
_entry.id   AF-A0A2G6DVG6-F1
#
_cell.length_a   1.000
_cell.length_b   1.000
_cell.length_c   1.000
_cell.angle_alpha   90.00
_cell.angle_beta   90.00
_cell.angle_gamma   90.00
#
_symmetry.space_group_name_H-M   'P 1'
#
loop_
_entity.id
_entity.type
_entity.pdbx_description
1 polymer ?
#
loop_
_entity_poly.entity_id
_entity_poly.type
_entity_poly.pdbx_seq_one_letter_code
_entity_poly.pdbx_strand_id
1 'polypeptide(L)'
;MVTEAAYADSTLDDEAKLVVVAALESDAALRDLVGGQQPAAAGSDQQGRPEPTGAYLASIQVRSFRGIGEEAELKIKPGPGLTIVAGRNGSGKSSFSEALEVALTATTHRWDNKGSTQWAESWRNLHTREVAPRIR
;
A
#
# COMPACT_ATOMS: atom_id res chain seq x y z
N MET A 1 5.69 -18.11 -4.47
CA MET A 1 7.11 -17.67 -4.40
C MET A 1 7.73 -18.16 -3.09
N VAL A 2 9.06 -18.24 -2.93
CA VAL A 2 9.67 -18.81 -1.70
C VAL A 2 9.37 -17.95 -0.46
N THR A 3 9.44 -16.62 -0.59
CA THR A 3 9.03 -15.66 0.46
C THR A 3 7.56 -15.82 0.84
N GLU A 4 6.67 -15.92 -0.16
CA GLU A 4 5.24 -16.13 0.01
C GLU A 4 4.93 -17.43 0.77
N ALA A 5 5.66 -18.52 0.50
CA ALA A 5 5.56 -19.76 1.27
C ALA A 5 6.02 -19.57 2.73
N ALA A 6 7.12 -18.86 2.97
CA ALA A 6 7.61 -18.57 4.32
C ALA A 6 6.64 -17.68 5.12
N TYR A 7 6.00 -16.70 4.48
CA TYR A 7 4.98 -15.87 5.14
C TYR A 7 3.66 -16.60 5.39
N ALA A 8 3.30 -17.57 4.55
CA ALA A 8 2.13 -18.42 4.75
C ALA A 8 2.33 -19.49 5.85
N ASP A 9 3.57 -19.83 6.18
CA ASP A 9 3.88 -20.79 7.23
C ASP A 9 3.72 -20.16 8.63
N SER A 10 2.75 -20.69 9.40
CA SER A 10 2.47 -20.27 10.76
C SER A 10 3.34 -20.96 11.82
N THR A 11 4.17 -21.93 11.43
CA THR A 11 5.13 -22.60 12.32
C THR A 11 6.45 -21.83 12.44
N LEU A 12 6.75 -20.94 11.50
CA LEU A 12 7.88 -20.03 11.54
C LEU A 12 7.53 -18.75 12.32
N ASP A 13 8.40 -18.34 13.23
CA ASP A 13 8.35 -17.00 13.83
C ASP A 13 8.86 -15.92 12.85
N ASP A 14 8.71 -14.66 13.25
CA ASP A 14 9.09 -13.51 12.41
C ASP A 14 10.61 -13.43 12.19
N GLU A 15 11.42 -13.93 13.11
CA GLU A 15 12.88 -13.96 12.99
C GLU A 15 13.33 -15.00 11.96
N ALA A 16 12.78 -16.22 12.02
CA ALA A 16 12.98 -17.27 11.02
C ALA A 16 12.51 -16.82 9.62
N LYS A 17 11.39 -16.10 9.52
CA LYS A 17 10.91 -15.49 8.27
C LYS A 17 11.90 -14.47 7.71
N LEU A 18 12.45 -13.59 8.57
CA LEU A 18 13.47 -12.62 8.17
C LEU A 18 14.75 -13.30 7.68
N VAL A 19 15.18 -14.40 8.32
CA VAL A 19 16.34 -15.21 7.87
C VAL A 19 16.13 -15.77 6.47
N VAL A 20 14.92 -16.29 6.16
CA VAL A 20 14.60 -16.79 4.82
C VAL A 20 14.61 -15.66 3.78
N VAL A 21 14.08 -14.47 4.11
CA VAL A 21 14.11 -13.32 3.21
C VAL A 21 15.56 -12.87 2.94
N ALA A 22 16.37 -12.69 4.00
CA ALA A 22 17.76 -12.27 3.87
C ALA A 22 18.60 -13.26 3.04
N ALA A 23 18.37 -14.57 3.19
CA ALA A 23 19.02 -15.61 2.39
C ALA A 23 18.67 -15.56 0.90
N LEU A 24 17.47 -15.08 0.54
CA LEU A 24 17.04 -14.90 -0.85
C LEU A 24 17.54 -13.58 -1.45
N GLU A 25 17.85 -12.58 -0.62
CA GLU A 25 18.43 -11.31 -1.05
C GLU A 25 19.93 -11.43 -1.34
N SER A 26 20.73 -11.92 -0.37
CA SER A 26 22.14 -12.27 -0.59
C SER A 26 22.80 -12.95 0.61
N ASP A 27 23.91 -13.65 0.37
CA ASP A 27 24.83 -14.11 1.42
C ASP A 27 25.29 -12.99 2.38
N ALA A 28 25.32 -11.74 1.92
CA ALA A 28 25.70 -10.59 2.75
C ALA A 28 24.58 -10.20 3.72
N ALA A 29 23.35 -10.03 3.20
CA ALA A 29 22.17 -9.73 4.01
C ALA A 29 21.92 -10.81 5.09
N LEU A 30 22.08 -12.08 4.72
CA LEU A 30 22.00 -13.20 5.67
C LEU A 30 23.06 -13.11 6.77
N ARG A 31 24.32 -12.80 6.40
CA ARG A 31 25.43 -12.67 7.36
C ARG A 31 25.25 -11.49 8.31
N ASP A 32 24.74 -10.36 7.83
CA ASP A 32 24.50 -9.19 8.67
C ASP A 32 23.40 -9.47 9.71
N LEU A 33 22.26 -10.05 9.27
CA LEU A 33 21.15 -10.42 10.14
C LEU A 33 21.57 -11.44 11.21
N VAL A 34 22.22 -12.54 10.82
CA VAL A 34 22.69 -13.58 11.76
C VAL A 34 23.83 -13.07 12.66
N GLY A 35 24.62 -12.10 12.18
CA GLY A 35 25.66 -11.44 12.96
C GLY A 35 25.15 -10.47 14.02
N GLY A 36 23.83 -10.27 14.13
CA GLY A 36 23.23 -9.25 15.00
C GLY A 36 23.47 -7.81 14.53
N GLN A 37 24.05 -7.63 13.34
CA GLN A 37 24.13 -6.34 12.68
C GLN A 37 22.73 -6.01 12.16
N GLN A 38 22.01 -5.17 12.90
CA GLN A 38 20.74 -4.63 12.44
C GLN A 38 20.98 -3.98 11.06
N PRO A 39 20.32 -4.45 9.98
CA PRO A 39 20.62 -3.98 8.63
C PRO A 39 20.45 -2.47 8.59
N ALA A 40 21.51 -1.75 8.23
CA ALA A 40 21.56 -0.30 8.29
C ALA A 40 20.38 0.27 7.50
N ALA A 41 19.40 0.84 8.21
CA ALA A 41 18.03 1.06 7.75
C ALA A 41 17.98 1.58 6.31
N ALA A 42 17.70 0.66 5.38
CA ALA A 42 18.16 0.67 3.98
C ALA A 42 18.68 2.02 3.49
N GLY A 43 19.96 2.28 3.79
CA GLY A 43 20.70 3.39 3.17
C GLY A 43 20.55 3.22 1.66
N SER A 44 19.95 4.21 1.00
CA SER A 44 19.40 3.99 -0.33
C SER A 44 20.51 3.79 -1.36
N ASP A 45 20.85 2.53 -1.63
CA ASP A 45 21.52 2.13 -2.87
C ASP A 45 20.52 2.33 -4.02
N GLN A 46 20.49 3.57 -4.52
CA GLN A 46 19.73 3.97 -5.70
C GLN A 46 20.35 3.43 -7.00
N GLN A 47 21.39 2.62 -6.89
CA GLN A 47 22.18 2.10 -8.00
C GLN A 47 21.47 0.90 -8.64
N GLY A 48 20.46 1.17 -9.47
CA GLY A 48 19.82 0.17 -10.33
C GLY A 48 18.29 0.16 -10.32
N ARG A 49 17.63 0.92 -9.43
CA ARG A 49 16.19 1.16 -9.60
C ARG A 49 16.00 2.13 -10.77
N PRO A 50 15.18 1.80 -11.81
CA PRO A 50 14.92 2.74 -12.90
C PRO A 50 14.40 4.05 -12.31
N GLU A 51 14.91 5.18 -12.80
CA GLU A 51 14.47 6.50 -12.35
C GLU A 51 12.94 6.58 -12.54
N PRO A 52 12.15 6.77 -11.47
CA PRO A 52 10.71 6.76 -11.58
C PRO A 52 10.29 7.93 -12.47
N THR A 53 9.52 7.65 -13.53
CA THR A 53 9.01 8.63 -14.49
C THR A 53 8.54 9.87 -13.75
N GLY A 54 9.25 11.00 -13.93
CA GLY A 54 9.41 12.10 -12.95
C GLY A 54 8.15 12.79 -12.42
N ALA A 55 7.32 12.06 -11.70
CA ALA A 55 6.04 12.47 -11.14
C ALA A 55 5.95 11.97 -9.70
N TYR A 56 5.48 12.86 -8.82
CA TYR A 56 5.30 12.57 -7.40
C TYR A 56 3.86 12.86 -6.99
N LEU A 57 3.32 12.03 -6.09
CA LEU A 57 1.98 12.21 -5.56
C LEU A 57 1.92 13.46 -4.68
N ALA A 58 1.09 14.44 -5.07
CA ALA A 58 0.90 15.70 -4.35
C ALA A 58 -0.37 15.71 -3.48
N SER A 59 -1.42 15.05 -3.95
CA SER A 59 -2.71 14.98 -3.26
C SER A 59 -3.49 13.76 -3.72
N ILE A 60 -4.40 13.29 -2.88
CA ILE A 60 -5.51 12.42 -3.27
C ILE A 60 -6.79 13.14 -2.84
N GLN A 61 -7.72 13.35 -3.78
CA GLN A 61 -9.01 14.00 -3.54
C GLN A 61 -10.12 12.98 -3.78
N VAL A 62 -10.90 12.70 -2.73
CA VAL A 62 -11.88 11.62 -2.71
C VAL A 62 -13.24 12.14 -2.31
N ARG A 63 -14.25 11.83 -3.11
CA ARG A 63 -15.64 12.26 -2.95
C ARG A 63 -16.55 11.05 -3.02
N SER A 64 -17.44 10.93 -2.03
CA SER A 64 -18.51 9.92 -1.94
C SER A 64 -18.05 8.48 -2.19
N PHE A 65 -16.88 8.12 -1.64
CA PHE A 65 -16.24 6.82 -1.79
C PHE A 65 -16.18 6.09 -0.45
N ARG A 66 -16.72 4.86 -0.37
CA ARG A 66 -16.77 4.06 0.86
C ARG A 66 -17.38 4.82 2.06
N GLY A 67 -16.56 5.17 3.06
CA GLY A 67 -16.95 5.96 4.25
C GLY A 67 -16.48 7.41 4.22
N ILE A 68 -15.90 7.88 3.12
CA ILE A 68 -15.57 9.30 2.91
C ILE A 68 -16.83 10.00 2.39
N GLY A 69 -17.30 11.04 3.07
CA GLY A 69 -18.57 11.73 2.78
C GLY A 69 -18.57 12.56 1.48
N GLU A 70 -18.92 13.85 1.57
CA GLU A 70 -19.03 14.70 0.37
C GLU A 70 -17.69 14.91 -0.33
N GLU A 71 -16.64 15.31 0.40
CA GLU A 71 -15.28 15.41 -0.14
C GLU A 71 -14.24 15.36 0.99
N ALA A 72 -13.10 14.74 0.73
CA ALA A 72 -11.93 14.78 1.60
C ALA A 72 -10.65 14.81 0.75
N GLU A 73 -9.63 15.51 1.22
CA GLU A 73 -8.35 15.66 0.55
C GLU A 73 -7.21 15.23 1.49
N LEU A 74 -6.33 14.35 1.00
CA LEU A 74 -5.08 14.00 1.66
C LEU A 74 -3.92 14.63 0.86
N LYS A 75 -3.28 15.65 1.43
CA LYS A 75 -2.11 16.29 0.84
C LYS A 75 -0.83 15.55 1.26
N ILE A 76 0.07 15.37 0.31
CA ILE A 76 1.34 14.66 0.47
C ILE A 76 2.44 15.59 -0.06
N LYS A 77 3.59 15.64 0.60
CA LYS A 77 4.73 16.42 0.11
C LYS A 77 5.27 15.71 -1.15
N PRO A 78 5.25 16.33 -2.35
CA PRO A 78 5.81 15.70 -3.54
C PRO A 78 7.32 15.57 -3.40
N GLY A 79 7.85 14.40 -3.74
CA GLY A 79 9.29 14.10 -3.74
C GLY A 79 9.59 12.66 -3.31
N PRO A 80 10.86 12.24 -3.37
CA PRO A 80 11.30 10.96 -2.83
C PRO A 80 11.23 10.96 -1.29
N GLY A 81 10.72 9.88 -0.71
CA GLY A 81 10.65 9.70 0.75
C GLY A 81 9.57 8.72 1.18
N LEU A 82 9.37 8.61 2.49
CA LEU A 82 8.31 7.81 3.11
C LEU A 82 7.29 8.74 3.78
N THR A 83 6.00 8.57 3.46
CA THR A 83 4.89 9.26 4.12
C THR A 83 4.04 8.24 4.86
N ILE A 84 3.80 8.45 6.16
CA ILE A 84 2.97 7.57 7.00
C ILE A 84 1.63 8.27 7.28
N VAL A 85 0.52 7.60 6.96
CA VAL A 85 -0.84 8.10 7.18
C VAL A 85 -1.45 7.36 8.38
N ALA A 86 -1.56 8.04 9.52
CA ALA A 86 -2.05 7.49 10.77
C ALA A 86 -3.35 8.15 11.25
N GLY A 87 -4.10 7.47 12.12
CA GLY A 87 -5.41 7.93 12.60
C GLY A 87 -6.28 6.80 13.15
N ARG A 88 -7.37 7.14 13.84
CA ARG A 88 -8.28 6.19 14.51
C ARG A 88 -8.87 5.14 13.56
N ASN A 89 -9.38 4.03 14.07
CA ASN A 89 -10.19 3.12 13.25
C ASN A 89 -11.44 3.84 12.74
N GLY A 90 -11.84 3.58 11.49
CA GLY A 90 -12.92 4.31 10.81
C GLY A 90 -12.54 5.65 10.17
N SER A 91 -11.34 6.22 10.42
CA SER A 91 -10.91 7.54 9.88
C SER A 91 -10.65 7.61 8.36
N GLY A 92 -11.04 6.60 7.58
CA GLY A 92 -10.91 6.63 6.11
C GLY A 92 -9.52 6.27 5.53
N LYS A 93 -8.50 5.96 6.36
CA LYS A 93 -7.14 5.59 5.88
C LYS A 93 -7.16 4.57 4.73
N SER A 94 -7.82 3.43 4.95
CA SER A 94 -7.94 2.35 3.95
C SER A 94 -8.82 2.73 2.75
N SER A 95 -9.70 3.73 2.92
CA SER A 95 -10.49 4.28 1.80
C SER A 95 -9.67 5.20 0.92
N PHE A 96 -8.68 5.93 1.47
CA PHE A 96 -7.71 6.68 0.67
C PHE A 96 -6.76 5.74 -0.11
N SER A 97 -6.32 4.63 0.49
CA SER A 97 -5.48 3.65 -0.22
C SER A 97 -6.25 2.92 -1.33
N GLU A 98 -7.48 2.45 -1.06
CA GLU A 98 -8.35 1.90 -2.12
C GLU A 98 -8.63 2.95 -3.20
N ALA A 99 -8.88 4.22 -2.84
CA ALA A 99 -9.12 5.27 -3.83
C ALA A 99 -7.90 5.53 -4.74
N LEU A 100 -6.69 5.57 -4.18
CA LEU A 100 -5.46 5.71 -4.95
C LEU A 100 -5.24 4.53 -5.92
N GLU A 101 -5.49 3.30 -5.45
CA GLU A 101 -5.42 2.10 -6.29
C GLU A 101 -6.37 2.23 -7.49
N VAL A 102 -7.64 2.56 -7.23
CA VAL A 102 -8.68 2.74 -8.25
C VAL A 102 -8.35 3.88 -9.23
N ALA A 103 -7.75 4.98 -8.75
CA ALA A 103 -7.36 6.09 -9.62
C ALA A 103 -6.23 5.73 -10.59
N LEU A 104 -5.33 4.83 -10.18
CA LEU A 104 -4.16 4.44 -10.97
C LEU A 104 -4.39 3.18 -11.84
N THR A 105 -5.26 2.26 -11.42
CA THR A 105 -5.45 0.95 -12.08
C THR A 105 -6.86 0.74 -12.64
N ALA A 106 -7.82 1.59 -12.29
CA ALA A 106 -9.26 1.39 -12.50
C ALA A 106 -9.85 0.12 -11.84
N THR A 107 -9.11 -0.57 -10.97
CA THR A 107 -9.56 -1.72 -10.16
C THR A 107 -9.09 -1.60 -8.70
N THR A 108 -9.44 -2.58 -7.86
CA THR A 108 -8.77 -2.85 -6.58
C THR A 108 -8.71 -4.35 -6.36
N HIS A 109 -7.69 -4.83 -5.66
CA HIS A 109 -7.52 -6.24 -5.27
C HIS A 109 -8.78 -6.87 -4.62
N ARG A 110 -9.66 -6.05 -4.03
CA ARG A 110 -10.92 -6.47 -3.42
C ARG A 110 -12.05 -6.82 -4.41
N TRP A 111 -11.90 -6.42 -5.68
CA TRP A 111 -12.84 -6.65 -6.77
C TRP A 111 -12.49 -7.91 -7.54
N ASP A 112 -11.23 -8.02 -7.98
CA ASP A 112 -10.74 -9.15 -8.78
C ASP A 112 -10.96 -10.52 -8.09
N ASN A 113 -11.05 -10.53 -6.75
CA ASN A 113 -11.31 -11.72 -5.93
C ASN A 113 -12.78 -11.96 -5.55
N LYS A 114 -13.76 -11.27 -6.15
CA LYS A 114 -15.20 -11.55 -5.95
C LYS A 114 -15.97 -11.57 -7.27
N GLY A 115 -16.78 -12.58 -7.51
CA GLY A 115 -17.49 -12.75 -8.79
C GLY A 115 -18.78 -11.93 -8.97
N SER A 116 -18.84 -10.65 -8.55
CA SER A 116 -20.11 -9.89 -8.59
C SER A 116 -19.97 -8.39 -8.92
N THR A 117 -20.12 -8.03 -10.20
CA THR A 117 -19.90 -6.67 -10.76
C THR A 117 -20.81 -5.53 -10.25
N GLN A 118 -21.68 -5.78 -9.27
CA GLN A 118 -22.55 -4.77 -8.66
C GLN A 118 -21.77 -3.69 -7.87
N TRP A 119 -20.58 -4.04 -7.37
CA TRP A 119 -19.39 -3.18 -7.44
C TRP A 119 -18.59 -3.77 -8.63
N ALA A 120 -17.95 -3.08 -9.57
CA ALA A 120 -17.74 -1.65 -9.74
C ALA A 120 -19.01 -0.81 -9.98
N GLU A 121 -20.10 -1.40 -10.48
CA GLU A 121 -21.15 -0.66 -11.21
C GLU A 121 -22.06 0.26 -10.37
N SER A 122 -22.26 -0.01 -9.07
CA SER A 122 -23.18 0.77 -8.24
C SER A 122 -22.75 0.88 -6.78
N TRP A 123 -21.92 1.88 -6.48
CA TRP A 123 -21.47 2.15 -5.12
C TRP A 123 -22.22 3.33 -4.55
N ARG A 124 -23.02 3.06 -3.53
CA ARG A 124 -23.70 4.10 -2.76
C ARG A 124 -22.87 4.40 -1.53
N ASN A 125 -22.49 5.66 -1.38
CA ASN A 125 -21.83 6.13 -0.17
C ASN A 125 -22.80 6.05 1.03
N LEU A 126 -22.26 5.73 2.21
CA LEU A 126 -23.06 5.58 3.43
C LEU A 126 -23.54 6.92 4.00
N HIS A 127 -22.82 8.02 3.71
CA HIS A 127 -23.07 9.34 4.26
C HIS A 127 -23.81 10.27 3.29
N THR A 128 -23.60 10.12 1.98
CA THR A 128 -24.18 10.99 0.95
C THR A 128 -24.78 10.18 -0.19
N ARG A 129 -26.06 10.38 -0.52
CA ARG A 129 -26.74 9.63 -1.61
C ARG A 129 -26.90 10.39 -2.92
N GLU A 130 -26.61 11.69 -2.91
CA GLU A 130 -26.91 12.64 -4.00
C GLU A 130 -25.66 13.06 -4.78
N VAL A 131 -24.47 12.84 -4.22
CA VAL A 131 -23.19 13.19 -4.83
C VAL A 131 -22.56 11.96 -5.46
N ALA A 132 -22.24 12.04 -6.76
CA ALA A 132 -21.59 10.95 -7.48
C ALA A 132 -20.14 10.74 -6.99
N PRO A 133 -19.67 9.47 -6.88
CA PRO A 133 -18.29 9.19 -6.51
C PRO A 133 -17.28 9.82 -7.46
N ARG A 134 -16.18 10.36 -6.93
CA ARG A 134 -15.07 10.91 -7.71
C ARG A 134 -13.76 10.73 -6.97
N ILE A 135 -12.71 10.36 -7.70
CA ILE A 135 -11.33 10.33 -7.21
C ILE A 135 -10.46 11.15 -8.18
N ARG A 136 -9.50 11.91 -7.66
CA ARG A 136 -8.50 12.70 -8.38
C ARG A 136 -7.19 12.75 -7.62
#